data_AF-A0A658NH30-F1
#
_entry.id   AF-A0A658NH30-F1
#
_cell.length_a   1.000
_cell.length_b   1.000
_cell.length_c   1.000
_cell.angle_alpha   90.00
_cell.angle_beta   90.00
_cell.angle_gamma   90.00
#
_symmetry.space_group_name_H-M   'P 1'
#
loop_
_entity.id
_entity.type
_entity.pdbx_description
1 polymer ?
#
loop_
_entity_poly.entity_id
_entity_poly.type
_entity_poly.pdbx_seq_one_letter_code
_entity_poly.pdbx_strand_id
1 'polypeptide(L)' 'MLRAAAKNHAAVTVVVDAGDYGRVLNEMRDNGGVVSAATRFDLAVKVFEHTGRYDGAIANYLGSIQAEGERDPFPRT' A
#
# COMPACT_ATOMS: atom_id res chain seq x y z
N MET A 1 -10.08 -3.38 1.17
CA MET A 1 -9.57 -4.25 0.09
C MET A 1 -8.04 -4.43 0.17
N LEU A 2 -7.22 -3.39 -0.05
CA LEU A 2 -5.74 -3.47 -0.01
C LEU A 2 -5.15 -4.06 1.28
N ARG A 3 -5.43 -3.44 2.45
CA ARG A 3 -4.89 -3.90 3.75
C ARG A 3 -5.35 -5.31 4.13
N ALA A 4 -6.54 -5.72 3.71
CA ALA A 4 -7.06 -7.06 3.95
C ALA A 4 -6.35 -8.11 3.10
N ALA A 5 -6.11 -7.81 1.82
CA ALA A 5 -5.34 -8.67 0.92
C ALA A 5 -3.88 -8.80 1.39
N ALA A 6 -3.26 -7.69 1.78
CA ALA A 6 -1.91 -7.68 2.34
C ALA A 6 -1.80 -8.48 3.65
N LYS A 7 -2.77 -8.35 4.57
CA LYS A 7 -2.84 -9.20 5.77
C LYS A 7 -2.90 -10.69 5.42
N ASN A 8 -3.59 -11.04 4.34
CA ASN A 8 -3.74 -12.42 3.88
C ASN A 8 -2.72 -12.82 2.80
N HIS A 9 -1.50 -12.26 2.83
CA HIS A 9 -0.45 -12.54 1.84
C HIS A 9 -0.05 -14.03 1.75
N ALA A 10 -0.39 -14.83 2.75
CA ALA A 10 -0.23 -16.29 2.69
C ALA A 10 -1.00 -16.90 1.51
N ALA A 11 -2.17 -16.35 1.16
CA ALA A 11 -3.05 -16.88 0.11
C ALA A 11 -3.33 -15.88 -1.02
N VAL A 12 -3.09 -14.59 -0.83
CA VAL A 12 -3.48 -13.53 -1.78
C VAL A 12 -2.24 -12.75 -2.24
N THR A 13 -2.09 -12.60 -3.56
CA THR A 13 -1.15 -11.63 -4.16
C THR A 13 -1.87 -10.30 -4.34
N VAL A 14 -1.31 -9.21 -3.81
CA VAL A 14 -1.84 -7.85 -3.91
C VAL A 14 -0.79 -6.96 -4.55
N VAL A 15 -1.19 -6.06 -5.46
CA VAL A 15 -0.28 -5.12 -6.12
C VAL A 15 -0.83 -3.71 -5.96
N VAL A 16 0.04 -2.77 -5.58
CA VAL A 16 -0.30 -1.35 -5.34
C VAL A 16 0.49 -0.39 -6.24
N ASP A 17 1.45 -0.89 -7.00
CA ASP A 17 2.33 -0.13 -7.88
C ASP A 17 2.43 -0.85 -9.24
N ALA A 18 2.21 -0.10 -10.33
CA ALA A 18 2.30 -0.61 -11.68
C ALA A 18 3.70 -1.13 -12.04
N GLY A 19 4.74 -0.63 -11.37
CA GLY A 19 6.11 -1.11 -11.52
C GLY A 19 6.29 -2.60 -11.19
N ASP A 20 5.42 -3.18 -10.37
CA ASP A 20 5.51 -4.59 -9.98
C ASP A 20 4.84 -5.55 -10.97
N TYR A 21 4.09 -5.05 -11.95
CA TYR A 21 3.35 -5.90 -12.90
C TYR A 21 4.28 -6.83 -13.68
N GLY A 22 5.40 -6.31 -14.19
CA GLY A 22 6.36 -7.12 -14.93
C GLY A 22 6.91 -8.28 -14.10
N ARG A 23 7.31 -7.98 -12.85
CA ARG A 23 7.81 -8.99 -11.90
C ARG A 23 6.76 -10.07 -11.62
N VAL A 24 5.54 -9.68 -11.28
CA VAL A 24 4.45 -10.61 -10.95
C VAL A 24 4.07 -11.47 -12.16
N LEU A 25 3.93 -10.88 -13.35
CA LEU A 25 3.59 -11.60 -14.56
C LEU A 25 4.68 -12.61 -14.95
N ASN A 26 5.95 -12.23 -14.84
CA ASN A 26 7.06 -13.14 -15.12
C ASN A 26 7.07 -14.31 -14.13
N GLU A 27 6.93 -14.03 -12.83
CA GLU A 27 6.92 -15.06 -11.81
C GLU A 27 5.74 -16.04 -11.98
N MET A 28 4.56 -15.54 -12.34
CA MET A 28 3.41 -16.39 -12.67
C MET A 28 3.68 -17.24 -13.92
N ARG A 29 4.29 -16.70 -14.97
CA ARG A 29 4.61 -17.47 -16.19
C ARG A 29 5.58 -18.61 -15.89
N ASP A 30 6.61 -18.34 -15.09
CA ASP A 30 7.68 -19.29 -14.80
C ASP A 30 7.24 -20.38 -13.81
N ASN A 31 6.27 -20.07 -12.93
CA ASN A 31 5.84 -20.96 -11.85
C ASN A 31 4.40 -21.49 -12.01
N GLY A 32 3.90 -21.61 -13.25
CA GLY A 32 2.59 -22.23 -13.51
C GLY A 32 1.40 -21.48 -12.91
N GLY A 33 1.47 -20.15 -12.91
CA GLY A 33 0.45 -19.23 -12.37
C GLY A 33 0.65 -18.84 -10.91
N VAL A 34 1.72 -19.33 -10.25
CA VAL A 34 1.97 -19.09 -8.83
C VAL A 34 2.96 -17.94 -8.63
N VAL A 35 2.65 -17.04 -7.70
CA VAL A 35 3.61 -16.07 -7.16
C VAL A 35 4.18 -16.64 -5.88
N SER A 36 5.49 -16.60 -5.64
CA SER A 36 6.11 -17.16 -4.44
C SER A 36 5.64 -16.49 -3.14
N ALA A 37 5.76 -17.22 -2.03
CA ALA A 37 5.45 -16.66 -0.70
C ALA A 37 6.33 -15.44 -0.36
N ALA A 38 7.59 -15.45 -0.79
CA ALA A 38 8.53 -14.34 -0.59
C ALA A 38 8.05 -13.08 -1.34
N THR A 39 7.68 -13.20 -2.62
CA THR A 39 7.14 -12.06 -3.38
C THR A 39 5.81 -11.58 -2.78
N ARG A 40 4.90 -12.47 -2.38
CA ARG A 40 3.63 -12.06 -1.76
C ARG A 40 3.84 -11.28 -0.47
N PHE A 41 4.79 -11.70 0.37
CA PHE A 41 5.13 -10.99 1.60
C PHE A 41 5.71 -9.59 1.31
N ASP A 42 6.66 -9.49 0.39
CA ASP A 42 7.26 -8.23 -0.04
C ASP A 42 6.20 -7.24 -0.57
N LEU A 43 5.31 -7.71 -1.46
CA LEU A 43 4.20 -6.92 -1.95
C LEU A 43 3.23 -6.48 -0.84
N ALA A 44 3.00 -7.32 0.17
CA ALA A 44 2.16 -6.96 1.32
C ALA A 44 2.78 -5.87 2.19
N VAL A 45 4.10 -5.92 2.40
CA VAL A 45 4.85 -4.84 3.07
C VAL A 45 4.67 -3.53 2.30
N LYS A 46 4.87 -3.56 0.98
CA LYS A 46 4.69 -2.38 0.12
C LYS A 46 3.28 -1.80 0.19
N VAL A 47 2.24 -2.64 0.29
CA VAL A 47 0.86 -2.18 0.52
C VAL A 47 0.72 -1.46 1.85
N PHE A 48 1.24 -2.01 2.95
CA PHE A 48 1.12 -1.35 4.26
C PHE A 48 1.88 -0.02 4.29
N GLU A 49 3.07 0.05 3.68
CA GLU A 49 3.77 1.32 3.51
C GLU A 49 2.97 2.34 2.70
N HIS A 50 2.42 1.93 1.55
CA HIS A 50 1.63 2.81 0.69
C HIS A 50 0.39 3.35 1.41
N THR A 51 -0.34 2.47 2.09
CA THR A 51 -1.52 2.90 2.87
C THR A 51 -1.15 3.75 4.08
N GLY A 52 -0.03 3.48 4.75
CA GLY A 52 0.47 4.31 5.84
C GLY A 52 0.86 5.71 5.37
N ARG A 53 1.53 5.84 4.22
CA ARG A 53 1.82 7.15 3.60
C ARG A 53 0.54 7.89 3.24
N TYR A 54 -0.45 7.20 2.68
CA TYR A 54 -1.75 7.78 2.34
C TYR A 54 -2.50 8.29 3.59
N ASP A 55 -2.57 7.46 4.64
CA ASP A 55 -3.21 7.82 5.91
C ASP A 55 -2.49 9.01 6.57
N GLY A 56 -1.14 9.03 6.53
CA GLY A 56 -0.34 10.15 6.99
C GLY A 56 -0.60 11.45 6.21
N ALA A 57 -0.69 11.38 4.88
CA ALA A 57 -1.02 12.54 4.06
C ALA A 57 -2.41 13.11 4.39
N ILE A 58 -3.40 12.24 4.64
CA ILE A 58 -4.73 12.64 5.11
C ILE A 58 -4.65 13.29 6.49
N ALA A 59 -3.95 12.67 7.44
CA ALA A 59 -3.81 13.18 8.79
C ALA A 59 -3.16 14.57 8.80
N ASN A 60 -2.11 14.77 8.02
CA ASN A 60 -1.44 16.06 7.88
C ASN A 60 -2.38 17.10 7.26
N TYR A 61 -3.09 16.72 6.18
CA TYR A 61 -4.04 17.63 5.54
C TYR A 61 -5.17 18.06 6.48
N LEU A 62 -5.85 17.11 7.13
CA LEU A 62 -6.93 17.41 8.07
C LEU A 62 -6.42 18.12 9.33
N GLY A 63 -5.21 17.77 9.78
CA GLY A 63 -4.52 18.40 10.91
C GLY A 63 -4.21 19.87 10.69
N SER A 64 -4.07 20.30 9.43
CA SER A 64 -3.87 21.71 9.06
C SER A 64 -5.14 22.57 9.11
N ILE A 65 -6.33 21.97 9.16
CA ILE A 65 -7.61 22.70 9.12
C ILE A 65 -8.04 23.07 10.55
N GLN A 66 -8.20 24.37 10.80
CA GLN A 66 -8.69 24.91 12.07
C GLN A 66 -10.24 24.99 12.11
N ALA A 67 -10.80 25.23 13.31
CA ALA A 67 -12.26 25.24 13.53
C ALA A 67 -12.99 26.31 12.71
N GLU A 68 -12.33 27.45 12.44
CA GLU A 68 -12.84 28.54 11.60
C GLU A 68 -12.59 28.34 10.08
N GLY A 69 -11.96 27.23 9.67
CA GLY A 69 -11.68 26.91 8.26
C GLY A 69 -10.37 27.48 7.72
N GLU A 70 -9.58 28.19 8.54
CA GLU A 70 -8.23 28.61 8.19
C GLU A 70 -7.25 27.41 8.16
N ARG A 71 -6.20 27.53 7.34
CA ARG A 71 -5.15 26.51 7.23
C ARG A 71 -3.89 26.95 7.96
N ASP A 72 -3.43 26.10 8.88
CA ASP A 72 -2.15 26.24 9.57
C ASP A 72 -1.02 25.63 8.73
N PRO A 73 0.11 26.34 8.51
CA PRO A 73 1.29 25.75 7.89
C PRO A 73 1.87 24.56 8.67
N PHE A 74 1.57 24.44 9.96
CA PHE A 74 2.02 23.34 10.82
C PHE A 74 0.83 22.48 11.24
N PRO A 75 0.67 21.27 10.64
CA PRO A 75 -0.38 20.37 11.05
C PRO A 75 -0.13 19.86 12.48
N ARG A 76 -1.20 19.42 13.15
CA ARG A 76 -1.15 18.85 14.51
C ARG A 76 -0.21 17.64 14.68
N THR A 77 0.21 17.00 13.58
CA THR A 77 1.10 15.83 13.57
C THR A 77 1.89 15.82 12.26
#